data_AF-A0A7C4LEA5-F1
#
_entry.id   AF-A0A7C4LEA5-F1
#
_cell.length_a   1.000
_cell.length_b   1.000
_cell.length_c   1.000
_cell.angle_alpha   90.00
_cell.angle_beta   90.00
_cell.angle_gamma   90.00
#
_symmetry.space_group_name_H-M   'P 1'
#
loop_
_entity.id
_entity.type
_entity.pdbx_description
1 polymer ?
#
loop_
_entity_poly.entity_id
_entity_poly.type
_entity_poly.pdbx_seq_one_letter_code
_entity_poly.pdbx_strand_id
1 'polypeptide(L)'
;MYLKGRSVPWRGSQRRSNPWRMILWLALILGTLWVYSLFDQGTIQTPFEPTPLPTRNPLSWAEEARAQFAAGEFDLAILAYRRALEIDTQNVDYWVGRARVELFAERDAEALKSAQDAVLLAPESAKARAILAWALRENDRPEEARAAAVQAIALDGNYAPAHAYYSLILNDALNTEQGFREAQLALQLDPTLLEAHIALGYSNEVVGNYEGAIMRYKDALALNPNIIETYRKIALNYRALKDFEQAILYFGKANSVDPNNVIPYLDLSRTFIQIDQLGTAEQYLNSALELEPWNPNIHGRLGVLYFKRKNYESAKPALLLAIEGGEYEVSDTERVTVEPMPLDARSLEYYYTLGNLMAFYRECGPNEAPYYLSRALSFAPDDATVVGSYEESMAICRDFLAGAAGPSGETPAPTAQP
;
A
#
# COMPACT_ATOMS: atom_id res chain seq x y z
N MET A 1 69.26 62.12 1.74
CA MET A 1 69.52 62.95 0.54
C MET A 1 69.19 62.12 -0.69
N TYR A 2 68.24 62.57 -1.51
CA TYR A 2 67.85 61.98 -2.80
C TYR A 2 69.02 62.02 -3.80
N LEU A 3 69.32 60.91 -4.49
CA LEU A 3 69.87 60.90 -5.87
C LEU A 3 69.50 59.54 -6.51
N LYS A 4 68.66 59.47 -7.54
CA LYS A 4 68.76 59.88 -8.96
C LYS A 4 68.89 58.61 -9.82
N GLY A 5 67.89 58.37 -10.67
CA GLY A 5 67.73 57.15 -11.45
C GLY A 5 68.89 56.81 -12.38
N ARG A 6 69.08 55.51 -12.60
CA ARG A 6 69.96 54.96 -13.65
C ARG A 6 69.19 53.84 -14.37
N SER A 7 68.80 54.10 -15.60
CA SER A 7 68.25 53.13 -16.55
C SER A 7 69.24 52.00 -16.80
N VAL A 8 68.87 50.76 -16.49
CA VAL A 8 69.64 49.58 -16.88
C VAL A 8 69.27 49.22 -18.32
N PRO A 9 70.22 49.27 -19.27
CA PRO A 9 69.95 48.97 -20.67
C PRO A 9 69.66 47.49 -20.84
N TRP A 10 68.50 47.18 -21.42
CA TRP A 10 68.14 45.85 -21.88
C TRP A 10 69.11 45.46 -23.01
N ARG A 11 70.20 44.75 -22.66
CA ARG A 11 70.97 44.01 -23.66
C ARG A 11 70.13 42.82 -24.08
N GLY A 12 69.26 43.02 -25.07
CA GLY A 12 68.68 41.94 -25.83
C GLY A 12 69.81 41.18 -26.51
N SER A 13 70.36 40.15 -25.87
CA SER A 13 71.10 39.15 -26.61
C SER A 13 70.08 38.46 -27.50
N GLN A 14 70.01 38.85 -28.76
CA GLN A 14 69.38 38.03 -29.79
C GLN A 14 70.20 36.74 -29.88
N ARG A 15 69.90 35.78 -28.99
CA ARG A 15 70.34 34.40 -29.17
C ARG A 15 69.67 33.93 -30.44
N ARG A 16 70.41 33.95 -31.55
CA ARG A 16 69.99 33.32 -32.80
C ARG A 16 69.57 31.90 -32.45
N SER A 17 68.29 31.61 -32.60
CA SER A 17 67.72 30.28 -32.42
C SER A 17 68.49 29.32 -33.33
N ASN A 18 69.22 28.36 -32.73
CA ASN A 18 69.94 27.36 -33.51
C ASN A 18 68.90 26.56 -34.31
N PRO A 19 68.97 26.53 -35.66
CA PRO A 19 67.99 25.83 -36.48
C PRO A 19 67.84 24.36 -36.09
N TRP A 20 68.91 23.71 -35.62
CA TRP A 20 68.86 22.34 -35.10
C TRP A 20 68.00 22.17 -33.85
N ARG A 21 67.95 23.18 -32.97
CA ARG A 21 67.06 23.15 -31.82
C ARG A 21 65.60 23.30 -32.24
N MET A 22 65.32 24.14 -33.24
CA MET A 22 63.96 24.28 -33.77
C MET A 22 63.50 23.00 -34.48
N ILE A 23 64.39 22.33 -35.23
CA ILE A 23 64.11 21.03 -35.85
C ILE A 23 63.84 19.97 -34.79
N LEU A 24 64.61 19.94 -33.69
CA LEU A 24 64.39 18.99 -32.60
C LEU A 24 63.05 19.21 -31.89
N TRP A 25 62.68 20.46 -31.63
CA TRP A 25 61.36 20.79 -31.08
C TRP A 25 60.22 20.44 -32.05
N LEU A 26 60.38 20.71 -33.35
CA LEU A 26 59.43 20.32 -34.38
C LEU A 26 59.26 18.80 -34.46
N ALA A 27 60.36 18.04 -34.38
CA ALA A 27 60.33 16.58 -34.38
C ALA A 27 59.63 16.03 -33.12
N LEU A 28 59.86 16.63 -31.96
CA LEU A 28 59.15 16.25 -30.73
C LEU A 28 57.66 16.54 -30.82
N ILE A 29 57.27 17.70 -31.35
CA ILE A 29 55.85 18.09 -31.53
C ILE A 29 55.16 17.15 -32.54
N LEU A 30 55.82 16.85 -33.66
CA LEU A 30 55.29 15.90 -34.65
C LEU A 30 55.20 14.48 -34.08
N GLY A 31 56.18 14.07 -33.26
CA GLY A 31 56.17 12.78 -32.59
C GLY A 31 55.04 12.67 -31.56
N THR A 32 54.79 13.70 -30.75
CA THR A 32 53.67 13.71 -29.80
C THR A 32 52.32 13.75 -30.50
N LEU A 33 52.18 14.51 -31.60
CA LEU A 33 50.98 14.51 -32.43
C LEU A 33 50.73 13.14 -33.09
N TRP A 34 51.78 12.47 -33.54
CA TRP A 34 51.66 11.13 -34.11
C TRP A 34 51.20 10.09 -33.07
N VAL A 35 51.81 10.09 -31.88
CA VAL A 35 51.38 9.24 -30.75
C VAL A 35 49.95 9.56 -30.34
N TYR A 36 49.57 10.84 -30.30
CA TYR A 36 48.19 11.24 -30.04
C TYR A 36 47.22 10.71 -31.10
N SER A 37 47.59 10.74 -32.39
CA SER A 37 46.76 10.16 -33.45
C SER A 37 46.62 8.64 -33.33
N LEU A 38 47.63 7.94 -32.80
CA LEU A 38 47.57 6.50 -32.54
C LEU A 38 46.61 6.16 -31.38
N PHE A 39 46.51 7.04 -30.37
CA PHE A 39 45.48 6.95 -29.33
C PHE A 39 44.09 7.21 -29.90
N ASP A 40 43.92 8.23 -30.76
CA ASP A 40 42.64 8.57 -31.40
C ASP A 40 42.16 7.47 -32.36
N GLN A 41 43.09 6.79 -33.03
CA GLN A 41 42.82 5.63 -33.90
C GLN A 41 42.60 4.32 -33.12
N GLY A 42 42.66 4.34 -31.79
CA GLY A 42 42.40 3.16 -30.94
C GLY A 42 43.45 2.05 -31.01
N THR A 43 44.65 2.35 -31.55
CA THR A 43 45.73 1.35 -31.74
C THR A 43 46.56 1.11 -30.48
N ILE A 44 46.51 2.02 -29.50
CA ILE A 44 47.20 1.93 -28.21
C ILE A 44 46.14 2.04 -27.10
N GLN A 45 45.96 0.98 -26.30
CA GLN A 45 45.11 1.02 -25.11
C GLN A 45 45.78 1.83 -23.99
N THR A 46 44.99 2.59 -23.22
CA THR A 46 45.55 3.33 -22.09
C THR A 46 46.03 2.34 -21.01
N PRO A 47 47.23 2.52 -20.41
CA PRO A 47 47.81 1.55 -19.48
C PRO A 47 47.08 1.43 -18.12
N PHE A 48 45.96 2.14 -17.94
CA PHE A 48 45.17 2.18 -16.71
C PHE A 48 43.66 2.25 -17.00
N GLU A 49 43.16 1.50 -17.99
CA GLU A 49 41.72 1.25 -18.00
C GLU A 49 41.37 0.53 -16.70
N PRO A 50 40.45 1.08 -15.87
CA PRO A 50 39.98 0.35 -14.71
C PRO A 50 39.40 -0.97 -15.21
N THR A 51 40.03 -2.08 -14.86
CA THR A 51 39.46 -3.40 -15.09
C THR A 51 38.04 -3.38 -14.55
N PRO A 52 37.01 -3.71 -15.36
CA PRO A 52 35.66 -3.79 -14.85
C PRO A 52 35.70 -4.74 -13.65
N LEU A 53 35.31 -4.24 -12.46
CA LEU A 53 35.09 -5.14 -11.32
C LEU A 53 34.11 -6.21 -11.80
N PRO A 54 34.30 -7.49 -11.46
CA PRO A 54 33.35 -8.54 -11.83
C PRO A 54 31.95 -8.10 -11.39
N THR A 55 31.11 -7.72 -12.36
CA THR A 55 29.72 -7.37 -12.09
C THR A 55 29.04 -8.64 -11.61
N ARG A 56 28.51 -8.61 -10.38
CA ARG A 56 27.81 -9.74 -9.79
C ARG A 56 26.76 -10.27 -10.77
N ASN A 57 26.72 -11.58 -10.96
CA ASN A 57 25.79 -12.25 -11.87
C ASN A 57 24.32 -11.84 -11.56
N PRO A 58 23.49 -11.45 -12.55
CA PRO A 58 22.08 -11.13 -12.36
C PRO A 58 21.29 -12.20 -11.61
N LEU A 59 21.57 -13.48 -11.88
CA LEU A 59 20.93 -14.59 -11.19
C LEU A 59 21.23 -14.57 -9.69
N SER A 60 22.46 -14.19 -9.31
CA SER A 60 22.83 -14.07 -7.91
C SER A 60 22.03 -12.96 -7.19
N TRP A 61 21.68 -11.88 -7.88
CA TRP A 61 20.78 -10.86 -7.34
C TRP A 61 19.35 -11.40 -7.20
N ALA A 62 18.86 -12.16 -8.18
CA ALA A 62 17.53 -12.76 -8.12
C ALA A 62 17.40 -13.80 -6.99
N GLU A 63 18.42 -14.64 -6.74
CA GLU A 63 18.40 -15.57 -5.60
C GLU A 63 18.47 -14.85 -4.25
N GLU A 64 19.24 -13.76 -4.16
CA GLU A 64 19.19 -12.90 -2.97
C GLU A 64 17.78 -12.32 -2.78
N ALA A 65 17.14 -11.86 -3.85
CA ALA A 65 15.79 -11.32 -3.76
C ALA A 65 14.78 -12.36 -3.21
N ARG A 66 14.88 -13.62 -3.64
CA ARG A 66 14.05 -14.72 -3.11
C ARG A 66 14.35 -15.01 -1.64
N ALA A 67 15.63 -14.98 -1.25
CA ALA A 67 16.03 -15.18 0.14
C ALA A 67 15.52 -14.04 1.04
N GLN A 68 15.62 -12.79 0.59
CA GLN A 68 15.09 -11.62 1.30
C GLN A 68 13.56 -11.67 1.41
N PHE A 69 12.87 -12.10 0.34
CA PHE A 69 11.42 -12.34 0.39
C PHE A 69 11.04 -13.39 1.44
N ALA A 70 11.78 -14.50 1.52
CA ALA A 70 11.56 -15.51 2.55
C ALA A 70 11.85 -14.99 3.97
N ALA A 71 12.79 -14.04 4.10
CA ALA A 71 13.10 -13.38 5.36
C ALA A 71 12.07 -12.31 5.77
N GLY A 72 11.12 -11.94 4.89
CA GLY A 72 10.16 -10.84 5.13
C GLY A 72 10.69 -9.46 4.74
N GLU A 73 11.92 -9.37 4.25
CA GLU A 73 12.60 -8.13 3.88
C GLU A 73 12.20 -7.70 2.45
N PHE A 74 10.94 -7.33 2.27
CA PHE A 74 10.38 -7.06 0.93
C PHE A 74 11.10 -5.93 0.20
N ASP A 75 11.50 -4.88 0.91
CA ASP A 75 12.22 -3.75 0.33
C ASP A 75 13.59 -4.15 -0.23
N LEU A 76 14.32 -4.99 0.51
CA LEU A 76 15.60 -5.53 0.07
C LEU A 76 15.42 -6.49 -1.11
N ALA A 77 14.35 -7.28 -1.11
CA ALA A 77 14.01 -8.17 -2.22
C ALA A 77 13.69 -7.38 -3.51
N ILE A 78 12.89 -6.32 -3.42
CA ILE A 78 12.58 -5.43 -4.56
C ILE A 78 13.87 -4.78 -5.08
N LEU A 79 14.72 -4.28 -4.19
CA LEU A 79 16.00 -3.68 -4.55
C LEU A 79 16.92 -4.67 -5.27
N ALA A 80 16.99 -5.92 -4.80
CA ALA A 80 17.79 -6.96 -5.42
C ALA A 80 17.28 -7.32 -6.83
N TYR A 81 15.97 -7.44 -7.04
CA TYR A 81 15.42 -7.59 -8.40
C TYR A 81 15.71 -6.40 -9.30
N ARG A 82 15.65 -5.17 -8.77
CA ARG A 82 16.01 -3.96 -9.53
C ARG A 82 17.46 -4.02 -10.02
N ARG A 83 18.40 -4.45 -9.17
CA ARG A 83 19.81 -4.65 -9.54
C ARG A 83 20.00 -5.77 -10.57
N ALA A 84 19.20 -6.84 -10.49
CA ALA A 84 19.21 -7.88 -11.52
C ALA A 84 18.78 -7.30 -12.89
N LEU A 85 17.71 -6.50 -12.89
CA LEU A 85 17.15 -5.85 -14.07
C LEU A 85 18.07 -4.76 -14.66
N GLU A 86 18.88 -4.08 -13.85
CA GLU A 86 19.89 -3.12 -14.35
C GLU A 86 20.94 -3.78 -15.25
N ILE A 87 21.22 -5.07 -15.01
CA ILE A 87 22.22 -5.83 -15.77
C ILE A 87 21.56 -6.62 -16.91
N ASP A 88 20.39 -7.23 -16.66
CA ASP A 88 19.62 -7.99 -17.64
C ASP A 88 18.16 -7.52 -17.68
N THR A 89 17.91 -6.48 -18.47
CA THR A 89 16.60 -5.82 -18.60
C THR A 89 15.55 -6.67 -19.31
N GLN A 90 15.99 -7.69 -20.07
CA GLN A 90 15.13 -8.53 -20.93
C GLN A 90 14.74 -9.85 -20.27
N ASN A 91 15.00 -10.02 -18.98
CA ASN A 91 14.61 -11.20 -18.26
C ASN A 91 13.22 -11.07 -17.63
N VAL A 92 12.26 -11.79 -18.20
CA VAL A 92 10.87 -11.78 -17.75
C VAL A 92 10.72 -12.30 -16.32
N ASP A 93 11.53 -13.29 -15.91
CA ASP A 93 11.43 -13.87 -14.57
C ASP A 93 11.81 -12.87 -13.47
N TYR A 94 12.69 -11.90 -13.76
CA TYR A 94 13.04 -10.84 -12.81
C TYR A 94 11.91 -9.81 -12.67
N TRP A 95 11.23 -9.45 -13.76
CA TRP A 95 10.05 -8.60 -13.71
C TRP A 95 8.89 -9.27 -12.95
N VAL A 96 8.62 -10.55 -13.25
CA VAL A 96 7.60 -11.34 -12.56
C VAL A 96 7.94 -11.49 -11.07
N GLY A 97 9.19 -11.83 -10.76
CA GLY A 97 9.67 -11.96 -9.38
C GLY A 97 9.55 -10.65 -8.60
N ARG A 98 9.89 -9.52 -9.22
CA ARG A 98 9.74 -8.18 -8.62
C ARG A 98 8.27 -7.85 -8.36
N ALA A 99 7.41 -7.99 -9.37
CA ALA A 99 5.97 -7.71 -9.24
C ALA A 99 5.34 -8.56 -8.14
N ARG A 100 5.73 -9.84 -8.03
CA ARG A 100 5.29 -10.73 -6.95
C ARG A 100 5.65 -10.19 -5.56
N VAL A 101 6.88 -9.73 -5.36
CA VAL A 101 7.29 -9.15 -4.06
C VAL A 101 6.56 -7.83 -3.80
N GLU A 102 6.39 -6.99 -4.83
CA GLU A 102 5.65 -5.73 -4.72
C GLU A 102 4.19 -5.96 -4.28
N LEU A 103 3.53 -7.03 -4.75
CA LEU A 103 2.17 -7.41 -4.32
C LEU A 103 2.12 -7.86 -2.85
N PHE A 104 3.09 -8.66 -2.40
CA PHE A 104 3.17 -9.03 -0.98
C PHE A 104 3.55 -7.85 -0.07
N ALA A 105 4.20 -6.82 -0.63
CA ALA A 105 4.54 -5.59 0.05
C ALA A 105 3.42 -4.53 -0.01
N GLU A 106 2.24 -4.87 -0.57
CA GLU A 106 1.09 -3.97 -0.75
C GLU A 106 1.44 -2.70 -1.58
N ARG A 107 2.40 -2.83 -2.52
CA ARG A 107 2.82 -1.77 -3.46
C ARG A 107 2.13 -1.94 -4.81
N ASP A 108 0.80 -1.92 -4.79
CA ASP A 108 -0.04 -2.37 -5.91
C ASP A 108 0.22 -1.62 -7.22
N ALA A 109 0.43 -0.30 -7.15
CA ALA A 109 0.71 0.52 -8.33
C ALA A 109 2.06 0.19 -8.98
N GLU A 110 3.10 -0.06 -8.16
CA GLU A 110 4.42 -0.47 -8.65
C GLU A 110 4.36 -1.89 -9.24
N ALA A 111 3.65 -2.80 -8.56
CA ALA A 111 3.45 -4.17 -9.02
C ALA A 111 2.75 -4.23 -10.39
N LEU A 112 1.71 -3.42 -10.58
CA LEU A 112 0.99 -3.34 -11.86
C LEU A 112 1.93 -2.90 -12.99
N LYS A 113 2.77 -1.90 -12.74
CA LYS A 113 3.76 -1.45 -13.72
C LYS A 113 4.78 -2.55 -14.04
N SER A 114 5.37 -3.17 -13.03
CA SER A 114 6.33 -4.27 -13.21
C SER A 114 5.71 -5.46 -13.97
N ALA A 115 4.45 -5.79 -13.72
CA ALA A 115 3.72 -6.84 -14.42
C ALA A 115 3.42 -6.46 -15.89
N GLN A 116 3.06 -5.20 -16.16
CA GLN A 116 2.88 -4.70 -17.53
C GLN A 116 4.19 -4.74 -18.32
N ASP A 117 5.31 -4.36 -17.70
CA ASP A 117 6.65 -4.45 -18.31
C ASP A 117 7.01 -5.90 -18.65
N ALA A 118 6.67 -6.86 -17.77
CA ALA A 118 6.86 -8.29 -18.02
C ALA A 118 6.09 -8.78 -19.26
N VAL A 119 4.83 -8.36 -19.40
CA VAL A 119 3.95 -8.74 -20.53
C VAL A 119 4.39 -8.04 -21.82
N LEU A 120 4.84 -6.79 -21.75
CA LEU A 120 5.36 -6.06 -22.92
C LEU A 120 6.59 -6.79 -23.52
N LEU A 121 7.45 -7.28 -22.65
CA LEU A 121 8.68 -7.99 -23.02
C LEU A 121 8.40 -9.40 -23.56
N ALA A 122 7.48 -10.14 -22.94
CA ALA A 122 7.07 -11.47 -23.40
C ALA A 122 5.55 -11.64 -23.35
N PRO A 123 4.84 -11.23 -24.42
CA PRO A 123 3.38 -11.31 -24.47
C PRO A 123 2.87 -12.74 -24.32
N GLU A 124 3.59 -13.73 -24.85
CA GLU A 124 3.23 -15.15 -24.82
C GLU A 124 3.75 -15.89 -23.57
N SER A 125 4.15 -15.17 -22.52
CA SER A 125 4.56 -15.75 -21.24
C SER A 125 3.37 -15.94 -20.29
N ALA A 126 3.06 -17.20 -19.94
CA ALA A 126 2.02 -17.51 -18.96
C ALA A 126 2.31 -16.86 -17.60
N LYS A 127 3.59 -16.84 -17.19
CA LYS A 127 4.04 -16.20 -15.94
C LYS A 127 3.74 -14.71 -15.91
N ALA A 128 4.05 -14.01 -17.01
CA ALA A 128 3.84 -12.57 -17.12
C ALA A 128 2.34 -12.22 -17.10
N ARG A 129 1.51 -12.99 -17.84
CA ARG A 129 0.06 -12.79 -17.84
C ARG A 129 -0.58 -13.11 -16.48
N ALA A 130 -0.10 -14.15 -15.79
CA ALA A 130 -0.61 -14.52 -14.47
C ALA A 130 -0.33 -13.44 -13.41
N ILE A 131 0.91 -12.94 -13.35
CA ILE A 131 1.24 -11.88 -12.38
C ILE A 131 0.53 -10.56 -12.69
N LEU A 132 0.30 -10.27 -13.98
CA LEU A 132 -0.54 -9.15 -14.40
C LEU A 132 -1.98 -9.31 -13.93
N ALA A 133 -2.53 -10.53 -13.98
CA ALA A 133 -3.87 -10.80 -13.47
C ALA A 133 -3.98 -10.48 -11.98
N TRP A 134 -3.00 -10.90 -11.18
CA TRP A 134 -2.98 -10.57 -9.75
C TRP A 134 -2.83 -9.06 -9.54
N ALA A 135 -1.89 -8.40 -10.22
CA ALA A 135 -1.71 -6.96 -10.05
C ALA A 135 -2.94 -6.14 -10.48
N LEU A 136 -3.65 -6.55 -11.54
CA LEU A 136 -4.90 -5.91 -11.95
C LEU A 136 -6.02 -6.10 -10.92
N ARG A 137 -6.07 -7.24 -10.23
CA ARG A 137 -7.00 -7.48 -9.13
C ARG A 137 -6.78 -6.47 -7.99
N GLU A 138 -5.54 -6.30 -7.53
CA GLU A 138 -5.23 -5.38 -6.42
C GLU A 138 -5.40 -3.89 -6.82
N ASN A 139 -5.41 -3.58 -8.12
CA ASN A 139 -5.66 -2.22 -8.63
C ASN A 139 -7.13 -2.00 -9.05
N ASP A 140 -8.09 -2.75 -8.48
CA ASP A 140 -9.53 -2.60 -8.72
C ASP A 140 -9.94 -2.71 -10.22
N ARG A 141 -9.25 -3.54 -11.00
CA ARG A 141 -9.54 -3.80 -12.43
C ARG A 141 -9.95 -5.25 -12.68
N PRO A 142 -11.07 -5.72 -12.10
CA PRO A 142 -11.42 -7.15 -12.05
C PRO A 142 -11.69 -7.78 -13.42
N GLU A 143 -12.27 -7.05 -14.37
CA GLU A 143 -12.56 -7.59 -15.72
C GLU A 143 -11.27 -7.83 -16.52
N GLU A 144 -10.31 -6.90 -16.43
CA GLU A 144 -9.01 -7.05 -17.07
C GLU A 144 -8.18 -8.13 -16.38
N ALA A 145 -8.24 -8.19 -15.04
CA ALA A 145 -7.62 -9.25 -14.26
C ALA A 145 -8.10 -10.63 -14.71
N ARG A 146 -9.42 -10.79 -14.86
CA ARG A 146 -10.05 -12.03 -15.34
C ARG A 146 -9.54 -12.41 -16.73
N ALA A 147 -9.50 -11.46 -17.66
CA ALA A 147 -9.01 -11.70 -19.02
C ALA A 147 -7.54 -12.15 -19.03
N ALA A 148 -6.68 -11.49 -18.25
CA ALA A 148 -5.26 -11.83 -18.12
C ALA A 148 -5.06 -13.24 -17.52
N ALA A 149 -5.85 -13.61 -16.49
CA ALA A 149 -5.78 -14.94 -15.87
C ALA A 149 -6.17 -16.05 -16.85
N VAL A 150 -7.26 -15.87 -17.60
CA VAL A 150 -7.71 -16.82 -18.62
C VAL A 150 -6.66 -16.97 -19.73
N GLN A 151 -6.05 -15.88 -20.18
CA GLN A 151 -4.97 -15.94 -21.16
C GLN A 151 -3.73 -16.66 -20.62
N ALA A 152 -3.38 -16.48 -19.35
CA ALA A 152 -2.27 -17.20 -18.72
C ALA A 152 -2.51 -18.72 -18.72
N ILE A 153 -3.72 -19.16 -18.34
CA ILE A 153 -4.14 -20.57 -18.37
C ILE A 153 -4.18 -21.12 -19.80
N ALA A 154 -4.60 -20.31 -20.77
CA ALA A 154 -4.62 -20.73 -22.18
C ALA A 154 -3.20 -20.94 -22.76
N LEU A 155 -2.21 -20.17 -22.29
CA LEU A 155 -0.81 -20.34 -22.66
C LEU A 155 -0.18 -21.57 -22.00
N ASP A 156 -0.44 -21.76 -20.70
CA ASP A 156 0.05 -22.91 -19.94
C ASP A 156 -0.98 -23.31 -18.87
N GLY A 157 -1.77 -24.34 -19.18
CA GLY A 157 -2.80 -24.87 -18.29
C GLY A 157 -2.26 -25.67 -17.09
N ASN A 158 -0.94 -25.83 -16.97
CA ASN A 158 -0.30 -26.45 -15.80
C ASN A 158 0.42 -25.40 -14.93
N TYR A 159 0.33 -24.11 -15.27
CA TYR A 159 0.98 -23.06 -14.48
C TYR A 159 0.16 -22.74 -13.22
N ALA A 160 0.53 -23.37 -12.10
CA ALA A 160 -0.19 -23.29 -10.83
C ALA A 160 -0.54 -21.85 -10.36
N PRO A 161 0.36 -20.84 -10.44
CA PRO A 161 0.03 -19.47 -10.05
C PRO A 161 -1.12 -18.85 -10.85
N ALA A 162 -1.27 -19.16 -12.14
CA ALA A 162 -2.39 -18.64 -12.93
C ALA A 162 -3.74 -19.12 -12.38
N HIS A 163 -3.84 -20.40 -11.98
CA HIS A 163 -5.03 -20.95 -11.34
C HIS A 163 -5.29 -20.34 -9.96
N ALA A 164 -4.23 -20.11 -9.16
CA ALA A 164 -4.36 -19.47 -7.86
C ALA A 164 -4.91 -18.04 -7.98
N TYR A 165 -4.34 -17.23 -8.87
CA TYR A 165 -4.80 -15.84 -9.09
C TYR A 165 -6.18 -15.79 -9.72
N TYR A 166 -6.49 -16.71 -10.65
CA TYR A 166 -7.83 -16.80 -11.23
C TYR A 166 -8.88 -17.12 -10.17
N SER A 167 -8.57 -18.02 -9.23
CA SER A 167 -9.43 -18.31 -8.10
C SER A 167 -9.72 -17.06 -7.27
N LEU A 168 -8.70 -16.26 -6.94
CA LEU A 168 -8.90 -15.02 -6.17
C LEU A 168 -9.89 -14.08 -6.89
N ILE A 169 -9.67 -13.86 -8.18
CA ILE A 169 -10.53 -13.00 -9.03
C ILE A 169 -11.97 -13.54 -9.10
N LEU A 170 -12.15 -14.85 -9.24
CA LEU A 170 -13.47 -15.48 -9.30
C LEU A 170 -14.24 -15.35 -7.99
N ASN A 171 -13.55 -15.48 -6.85
CA ASN A 171 -14.16 -15.34 -5.54
C ASN A 171 -14.59 -13.89 -5.26
N ASP A 172 -13.80 -12.90 -5.69
CA ASP A 172 -14.21 -11.48 -5.62
C ASP A 172 -15.49 -11.21 -6.43
N ALA A 173 -15.61 -11.88 -7.59
CA ALA A 173 -16.79 -11.83 -8.44
C ALA A 173 -17.96 -12.72 -7.97
N LEU A 174 -17.87 -13.28 -6.74
CA LEU A 174 -18.84 -14.19 -6.14
C LEU A 174 -19.11 -15.49 -6.93
N ASN A 175 -18.23 -15.84 -7.87
CA ASN A 175 -18.24 -17.13 -8.56
C ASN A 175 -17.43 -18.17 -7.76
N THR A 176 -17.92 -18.43 -6.55
CA THR A 176 -17.21 -19.19 -5.51
C THR A 176 -16.98 -20.65 -5.85
N GLU A 177 -17.92 -21.32 -6.53
CA GLU A 177 -17.78 -22.72 -6.91
C GLU A 177 -16.63 -22.91 -7.92
N GLN A 178 -16.54 -22.03 -8.92
CA GLN A 178 -15.42 -22.08 -9.86
C GLN A 178 -14.12 -21.64 -9.18
N GLY A 179 -14.14 -20.58 -8.37
CA GLY A 179 -12.96 -20.13 -7.64
C GLY A 179 -12.36 -21.25 -6.80
N PHE A 180 -13.17 -21.95 -6.01
CA PHE A 180 -12.72 -23.08 -5.20
C PHE A 180 -12.08 -24.20 -6.03
N ARG A 181 -12.64 -24.56 -7.19
CA ARG A 181 -12.04 -25.55 -8.09
C ARG A 181 -10.67 -25.12 -8.60
N GLU A 182 -10.54 -23.87 -9.02
CA GLU A 182 -9.26 -23.33 -9.52
C GLU A 182 -8.20 -23.29 -8.40
N ALA A 183 -8.58 -22.91 -7.17
CA ALA A 183 -7.68 -22.98 -6.02
C ALA A 183 -7.21 -24.41 -5.70
N GLN A 184 -8.13 -25.39 -5.77
CA GLN A 184 -7.77 -26.79 -5.58
C GLN A 184 -6.82 -27.28 -6.68
N LEU A 185 -7.05 -26.88 -7.93
CA LEU A 185 -6.17 -27.24 -9.05
C LEU A 185 -4.79 -26.61 -8.88
N ALA A 186 -4.69 -25.34 -8.49
CA ALA A 186 -3.42 -24.69 -8.19
C ALA A 186 -2.61 -25.47 -7.13
N LEU A 187 -3.27 -25.92 -6.06
CA LEU A 187 -2.64 -26.71 -5.01
C LEU A 187 -2.23 -28.13 -5.48
N GLN A 188 -2.99 -28.73 -6.38
CA GLN A 188 -2.64 -30.03 -6.98
C GLN A 188 -1.43 -29.92 -7.90
N LEU A 189 -1.34 -28.84 -8.68
CA LEU A 189 -0.23 -28.58 -9.60
C LEU A 189 1.06 -28.24 -8.83
N ASP A 190 0.97 -27.45 -7.77
CA ASP A 190 2.10 -27.12 -6.90
C ASP A 190 1.68 -27.07 -5.41
N PRO A 191 1.89 -28.16 -4.65
CA PRO A 191 1.57 -28.20 -3.22
C PRO A 191 2.40 -27.26 -2.34
N THR A 192 3.52 -26.76 -2.87
CA THR A 192 4.45 -25.86 -2.17
C THR A 192 4.26 -24.40 -2.56
N LEU A 193 3.30 -24.09 -3.43
CA LEU A 193 2.96 -22.74 -3.82
C LEU A 193 2.20 -22.04 -2.70
N LEU A 194 2.82 -21.01 -2.12
CA LEU A 194 2.24 -20.20 -1.06
C LEU A 194 0.90 -19.58 -1.48
N GLU A 195 0.83 -19.07 -2.70
CA GLU A 195 -0.38 -18.45 -3.27
C GLU A 195 -1.53 -19.45 -3.49
N ALA A 196 -1.25 -20.73 -3.71
CA ALA A 196 -2.30 -21.75 -3.82
C ALA A 196 -3.00 -21.98 -2.46
N HIS A 197 -2.22 -22.01 -1.37
CA HIS A 197 -2.76 -22.09 -0.02
C HIS A 197 -3.56 -20.84 0.36
N ILE A 198 -3.06 -19.64 0.00
CA ILE A 198 -3.80 -18.39 0.20
C ILE A 198 -5.11 -18.38 -0.61
N ALA A 199 -5.07 -18.77 -1.89
CA ALA A 199 -6.25 -18.79 -2.75
C ALA A 199 -7.31 -19.79 -2.26
N LEU A 200 -6.90 -20.96 -1.79
CA LEU A 200 -7.83 -21.94 -1.22
C LEU A 200 -8.35 -21.48 0.15
N GLY A 201 -7.51 -20.82 0.96
CA GLY A 201 -7.94 -20.19 2.20
C GLY A 201 -9.03 -19.14 1.95
N TYR A 202 -8.80 -18.25 0.99
CA TYR A 202 -9.75 -17.21 0.60
C TYR A 202 -11.05 -17.80 0.05
N SER A 203 -10.96 -18.84 -0.79
CA SER A 203 -12.15 -19.54 -1.30
C SER A 203 -13.00 -20.12 -0.17
N ASN A 204 -12.38 -20.66 0.88
CA ASN A 204 -13.09 -21.16 2.06
C ASN A 204 -13.72 -20.02 2.88
N GLU A 205 -13.03 -18.88 3.01
CA GLU A 205 -13.55 -17.70 3.70
C GLU A 205 -14.83 -17.17 3.03
N VAL A 206 -14.83 -17.03 1.70
CA VAL A 206 -15.99 -16.48 0.97
C VAL A 206 -17.23 -17.37 1.07
N VAL A 207 -17.06 -18.70 1.17
CA VAL A 207 -18.19 -19.63 1.39
C VAL A 207 -18.54 -19.82 2.88
N GLY A 208 -17.87 -19.11 3.79
CA GLY A 208 -18.11 -19.17 5.23
C GLY A 208 -17.52 -20.39 5.95
N ASN A 209 -16.64 -21.15 5.30
CA ASN A 209 -15.89 -22.26 5.93
C ASN A 209 -14.62 -21.73 6.62
N TYR A 210 -14.80 -20.99 7.71
CA TYR A 210 -13.71 -20.29 8.40
C TYR A 210 -12.64 -21.24 8.96
N GLU A 211 -13.01 -22.42 9.47
CA GLU A 211 -12.05 -23.42 9.96
C GLU A 211 -11.17 -23.96 8.82
N GLY A 212 -11.77 -24.23 7.66
CA GLY A 212 -11.05 -24.63 6.45
C GLY A 212 -10.09 -23.54 5.98
N ALA A 213 -10.53 -22.28 6.01
CA ALA A 213 -9.71 -21.12 5.66
C ALA A 213 -8.48 -21.00 6.59
N ILE A 214 -8.70 -21.07 7.90
CA ILE A 214 -7.64 -21.04 8.92
C ILE A 214 -6.59 -22.12 8.67
N MET A 215 -7.00 -23.35 8.36
CA MET A 215 -6.07 -24.44 8.08
C MET A 215 -5.17 -24.12 6.88
N ARG A 216 -5.75 -23.65 5.77
CA ARG A 216 -4.98 -23.32 4.56
C ARG A 216 -4.06 -22.12 4.76
N TYR A 217 -4.48 -21.10 5.50
CA TYR A 217 -3.59 -19.99 5.83
C TYR A 217 -2.45 -20.40 6.76
N LYS A 218 -2.66 -21.35 7.68
CA LYS A 218 -1.57 -21.95 8.48
C LYS A 218 -0.57 -22.70 7.60
N ASP A 219 -1.05 -23.42 6.58
CA ASP A 219 -0.18 -24.09 5.61
C ASP A 219 0.64 -23.06 4.80
N ALA A 220 0.04 -21.92 4.41
CA ALA A 220 0.77 -20.82 3.78
C ALA A 220 1.86 -20.23 4.71
N LEU A 221 1.58 -20.06 6.01
CA LEU A 221 2.57 -19.61 6.99
C LEU A 221 3.69 -20.62 7.24
N ALA A 222 3.44 -21.91 7.06
CA ALA A 222 4.49 -22.92 7.13
C ALA A 222 5.51 -22.77 5.98
N LEU A 223 5.10 -22.19 4.85
CA LEU A 223 5.97 -21.89 3.71
C LEU A 223 6.70 -20.55 3.86
N ASN A 224 6.01 -19.51 4.35
CA ASN A 224 6.64 -18.23 4.71
C ASN A 224 5.96 -17.63 5.96
N PRO A 225 6.65 -17.60 7.12
CA PRO A 225 6.09 -17.11 8.37
C PRO A 225 6.15 -15.58 8.52
N ASN A 226 6.62 -14.83 7.51
CA ASN A 226 6.85 -13.39 7.58
C ASN A 226 5.82 -12.56 6.78
N ILE A 227 4.64 -13.12 6.50
CA ILE A 227 3.57 -12.43 5.77
C ILE A 227 2.49 -12.00 6.77
N ILE A 228 2.48 -10.71 7.10
CA ILE A 228 1.56 -10.09 8.06
C ILE A 228 0.10 -10.39 7.68
N GLU A 229 -0.25 -10.21 6.41
CA GLU A 229 -1.61 -10.40 5.93
C GLU A 229 -2.12 -11.83 6.18
N THR A 230 -1.27 -12.85 6.08
CA THR A 230 -1.70 -14.23 6.32
C THR A 230 -2.06 -14.48 7.79
N TYR A 231 -1.32 -13.89 8.75
CA TYR A 231 -1.73 -13.91 10.16
C TYR A 231 -3.04 -13.15 10.38
N ARG A 232 -3.20 -12.00 9.73
CA ARG A 232 -4.44 -11.21 9.80
C ARG A 232 -5.63 -12.00 9.29
N LYS A 233 -5.53 -12.67 8.14
CA LYS A 233 -6.60 -13.54 7.62
C LYS A 233 -6.98 -14.62 8.63
N ILE A 234 -6.01 -15.31 9.25
CA ILE A 234 -6.31 -16.30 10.29
C ILE A 234 -7.06 -15.66 11.47
N ALA A 235 -6.59 -14.52 11.96
CA ALA A 235 -7.22 -13.83 13.08
C ALA A 235 -8.64 -13.32 12.74
N LEU A 236 -8.85 -12.80 11.53
CA LEU A 236 -10.17 -12.39 11.03
C LEU A 236 -11.15 -13.56 10.98
N ASN A 237 -10.70 -14.73 10.52
CA ASN A 237 -11.51 -15.95 10.50
C ASN A 237 -11.84 -16.44 11.94
N TYR A 238 -10.89 -16.39 12.89
CA TYR A 238 -11.18 -16.66 14.29
C TYR A 238 -12.18 -15.65 14.90
N ARG A 239 -12.06 -14.37 14.52
CA ARG A 239 -12.99 -13.32 14.94
C ARG A 239 -14.40 -13.56 14.39
N ALA A 240 -14.52 -14.02 13.15
CA ALA A 240 -15.80 -14.42 12.55
C ALA A 240 -16.45 -15.60 13.29
N LEU A 241 -15.63 -16.55 13.75
CA LEU A 241 -16.03 -17.66 14.62
C LEU A 241 -16.32 -17.24 16.08
N LYS A 242 -16.11 -15.97 16.43
CA LYS A 242 -16.19 -15.42 17.80
C LYS A 242 -15.19 -16.04 18.78
N ASP A 243 -14.14 -16.68 18.27
CA ASP A 243 -12.98 -17.10 19.07
C ASP A 243 -12.01 -15.92 19.20
N PHE A 244 -12.39 -14.97 20.06
CA PHE A 244 -11.63 -13.73 20.23
C PHE A 244 -10.24 -13.96 20.84
N GLU A 245 -10.04 -15.03 21.61
CA GLU A 245 -8.75 -15.37 22.20
C GLU A 245 -7.75 -15.74 21.10
N GLN A 246 -8.13 -16.64 20.18
CA GLN A 246 -7.28 -16.97 19.04
C GLN A 246 -7.13 -15.80 18.07
N ALA A 247 -8.17 -14.99 17.87
CA ALA A 247 -8.06 -13.79 17.04
C ALA A 247 -7.00 -12.83 17.58
N ILE A 248 -7.03 -12.52 18.88
CA ILE A 248 -6.04 -11.66 19.55
C ILE A 248 -4.63 -12.27 19.43
N LEU A 249 -4.49 -13.58 19.64
CA LEU A 249 -3.20 -14.27 19.49
C LEU A 249 -2.60 -14.08 18.09
N TYR A 250 -3.40 -14.30 17.04
CA TYR A 250 -2.92 -14.23 15.67
C TYR A 250 -2.70 -12.79 15.19
N PHE A 251 -3.51 -11.82 15.61
CA PHE A 251 -3.19 -10.40 15.37
C PHE A 251 -1.93 -9.98 16.13
N GLY A 252 -1.70 -10.49 17.35
CA GLY A 252 -0.45 -10.26 18.09
C GLY A 252 0.78 -10.84 17.38
N LYS A 253 0.65 -12.01 16.73
CA LYS A 253 1.69 -12.56 15.86
C LYS A 253 1.94 -11.67 14.64
N ALA A 254 0.88 -11.17 13.99
CA ALA A 254 1.01 -10.22 12.89
C ALA A 254 1.79 -8.97 13.31
N ASN A 255 1.47 -8.41 14.49
CA ASN A 255 2.19 -7.28 15.08
C ASN A 255 3.66 -7.57 15.42
N SER A 256 3.99 -8.84 15.71
CA SER A 256 5.36 -9.25 16.03
C SER A 256 6.25 -9.38 14.79
N VAL A 257 5.66 -9.54 13.60
CA VAL A 257 6.40 -9.59 12.33
C VAL A 257 6.93 -8.20 11.97
N ASP A 258 6.08 -7.18 12.05
CA ASP A 258 6.49 -5.78 11.90
C ASP A 258 5.78 -4.90 12.94
N PRO A 259 6.48 -4.50 14.02
CA PRO A 259 5.93 -3.64 15.06
C PRO A 259 5.60 -2.21 14.60
N ASN A 260 6.09 -1.78 13.44
CA ASN A 260 5.84 -0.44 12.89
C ASN A 260 4.61 -0.40 11.97
N ASN A 261 4.07 -1.56 11.59
CA ASN A 261 2.85 -1.62 10.80
C ASN A 261 1.64 -1.36 11.71
N VAL A 262 0.88 -0.29 11.44
CA VAL A 262 -0.29 0.10 12.26
C VAL A 262 -1.48 -0.84 12.09
N ILE A 263 -1.55 -1.62 11.01
CA ILE A 263 -2.73 -2.40 10.66
C ILE A 263 -3.07 -3.46 11.72
N PRO A 264 -2.11 -4.27 12.24
CA PRO A 264 -2.38 -5.16 13.37
C PRO A 264 -2.89 -4.44 14.64
N TYR A 265 -2.43 -3.23 14.95
CA TYR A 265 -2.93 -2.44 16.09
C TYR A 265 -4.41 -2.06 15.91
N LEU A 266 -4.79 -1.65 14.69
CA LEU A 266 -6.18 -1.34 14.34
C LEU A 266 -7.07 -2.59 14.44
N ASP A 267 -6.58 -3.75 14.02
CA ASP A 267 -7.34 -5.00 14.13
C ASP A 267 -7.46 -5.50 15.59
N LEU A 268 -6.41 -5.38 16.38
CA LEU A 268 -6.43 -5.68 17.81
C LEU A 268 -7.42 -4.77 18.54
N SER A 269 -7.31 -3.46 18.36
CA SER A 269 -8.21 -2.50 19.01
C SER A 269 -9.67 -2.74 18.65
N ARG A 270 -9.99 -3.02 17.37
CA ARG A 270 -11.35 -3.40 16.96
C ARG A 270 -11.83 -4.66 17.67
N THR A 271 -10.96 -5.64 17.84
CA THR A 271 -11.29 -6.89 18.54
C THR A 271 -11.52 -6.65 20.04
N PHE A 272 -10.70 -5.83 20.69
CA PHE A 272 -10.88 -5.43 22.09
C PHE A 272 -12.14 -4.58 22.31
N ILE A 273 -12.53 -3.74 21.35
CA ILE A 273 -13.83 -3.02 21.38
C ILE A 273 -14.99 -4.01 21.35
N GLN A 274 -14.92 -5.06 20.52
CA GLN A 274 -15.99 -6.07 20.41
C GLN A 274 -16.21 -6.87 21.69
N ILE A 275 -15.15 -7.10 22.48
CA ILE A 275 -15.22 -7.78 23.78
C ILE A 275 -15.33 -6.82 24.97
N ASP A 276 -15.66 -5.55 24.71
CA ASP A 276 -15.86 -4.47 25.70
C ASP A 276 -14.63 -4.17 26.60
N GLN A 277 -13.43 -4.53 26.14
CA GLN A 277 -12.17 -4.19 26.80
C GLN A 277 -11.63 -2.85 26.27
N LEU A 278 -12.40 -1.80 26.51
CA LEU A 278 -12.19 -0.47 25.91
C LEU A 278 -10.84 0.17 26.31
N GLY A 279 -10.36 -0.10 27.52
CA GLY A 279 -9.05 0.42 27.98
C GLY A 279 -7.86 -0.19 27.23
N THR A 280 -7.92 -1.49 26.92
CA THR A 280 -6.88 -2.15 26.12
C THR A 280 -6.95 -1.72 24.66
N ALA A 281 -8.17 -1.56 24.12
CA ALA A 281 -8.36 -1.02 22.78
C ALA A 281 -7.73 0.37 22.62
N GLU A 282 -7.90 1.25 23.62
CA GLU A 282 -7.30 2.58 23.63
C GLU A 282 -5.78 2.52 23.60
N GLN A 283 -5.15 1.62 24.35
CA GLN A 283 -3.70 1.47 24.35
C GLN A 283 -3.17 1.12 22.95
N TYR A 284 -3.80 0.15 22.27
CA TYR A 284 -3.40 -0.20 20.89
C TYR A 284 -3.63 0.94 19.91
N LEU A 285 -4.72 1.71 20.05
CA LEU A 285 -4.95 2.88 19.19
C LEU A 285 -3.96 4.00 19.46
N ASN A 286 -3.57 4.23 20.71
CA ASN A 286 -2.55 5.22 21.04
C ASN A 286 -1.18 4.81 20.48
N SER A 287 -0.79 3.54 20.57
CA SER A 287 0.44 3.05 19.93
C SER A 287 0.40 3.20 18.41
N ALA A 288 -0.75 2.95 17.77
CA ALA A 288 -0.90 3.20 16.34
C ALA A 288 -0.78 4.70 16.02
N LEU A 289 -1.37 5.56 16.85
CA LEU A 289 -1.37 7.00 16.69
C LEU A 289 0.03 7.62 16.85
N GLU A 290 0.87 7.05 17.72
CA GLU A 290 2.28 7.41 17.85
C GLU A 290 3.08 7.12 16.57
N LEU A 291 2.72 6.07 15.83
CA LEU A 291 3.39 5.68 14.59
C LEU A 291 2.90 6.51 13.39
N GLU A 292 1.59 6.67 13.25
CA GLU A 292 0.97 7.37 12.13
C GLU A 292 -0.11 8.37 12.59
N PRO A 293 0.28 9.52 13.17
CA PRO A 293 -0.67 10.51 13.65
C PRO A 293 -1.53 11.13 12.54
N TRP A 294 -1.09 11.05 11.28
CA TRP A 294 -1.81 11.51 10.09
C TRP A 294 -2.84 10.49 9.55
N ASN A 295 -2.92 9.27 10.10
CA ASN A 295 -3.77 8.22 9.54
C ASN A 295 -5.24 8.41 10.00
N PRO A 296 -6.18 8.71 9.07
CA PRO A 296 -7.58 8.96 9.43
C PRO A 296 -8.28 7.75 10.04
N ASN A 297 -7.84 6.52 9.72
CA ASN A 297 -8.46 5.31 10.23
C ASN A 297 -8.31 5.21 11.76
N ILE A 298 -7.16 5.63 12.28
CA ILE A 298 -6.85 5.60 13.71
C ILE A 298 -7.80 6.54 14.45
N HIS A 299 -7.96 7.77 13.96
CA HIS A 299 -8.91 8.76 14.49
C HIS A 299 -10.36 8.25 14.42
N GLY A 300 -10.76 7.62 13.33
CA GLY A 300 -12.09 7.03 13.19
C GLY A 300 -12.35 5.92 14.22
N ARG A 301 -11.37 5.03 14.44
CA ARG A 301 -11.45 3.98 15.47
C ARG A 301 -11.47 4.55 16.88
N LEU A 302 -10.71 5.60 17.17
CA LEU A 302 -10.77 6.34 18.44
C LEU A 302 -12.17 6.97 18.64
N GLY A 303 -12.73 7.55 17.58
CA GLY A 303 -14.10 8.07 17.58
C GLY A 303 -15.15 7.01 17.95
N VAL A 304 -15.07 5.83 17.33
CA VAL A 304 -15.94 4.68 17.66
C VAL A 304 -15.72 4.20 19.10
N LEU A 305 -14.46 4.11 19.55
CA LEU A 305 -14.12 3.75 20.93
C LEU A 305 -14.73 4.74 21.94
N TYR A 306 -14.56 6.04 21.72
CA TYR A 306 -15.12 7.08 22.59
C TYR A 306 -16.65 7.06 22.58
N PHE A 307 -17.27 6.81 21.43
CA PHE A 307 -18.71 6.60 21.34
C PHE A 307 -19.17 5.42 22.22
N LYS A 308 -18.48 4.27 22.16
CA LYS A 308 -18.77 3.11 23.01
C LYS A 308 -18.58 3.40 24.50
N ARG A 309 -17.59 4.23 24.85
CA ARG A 309 -17.36 4.73 26.22
C ARG A 309 -18.36 5.80 26.66
N LYS A 310 -19.27 6.24 25.79
CA LYS A 310 -20.19 7.38 25.99
C LYS A 310 -19.47 8.72 26.20
N ASN A 311 -18.21 8.82 25.79
CA ASN A 311 -17.47 10.07 25.74
C ASN A 311 -17.74 10.77 24.40
N TYR A 312 -18.96 11.30 24.27
CA TYR A 312 -19.45 11.88 23.03
C TYR A 312 -18.71 13.16 22.62
N GLU A 313 -18.23 13.93 23.61
CA GLU A 313 -17.44 15.15 23.41
C GLU A 313 -16.15 14.87 22.62
N SER A 314 -15.49 13.74 22.89
CA SER A 314 -14.30 13.31 22.14
C SER A 314 -14.63 12.50 20.89
N ALA A 315 -15.76 11.78 20.88
CA ALA A 315 -16.15 10.92 19.76
C ALA A 315 -16.43 11.71 18.48
N LYS A 316 -17.25 12.77 18.58
CA LYS A 316 -17.66 13.58 17.43
C LYS A 316 -16.46 14.19 16.67
N PRO A 317 -15.54 14.94 17.30
CA PRO A 317 -14.42 15.54 16.59
C PRO A 317 -13.47 14.50 15.99
N ALA A 318 -13.24 13.36 16.66
CA ALA A 318 -12.40 12.28 16.11
C ALA A 318 -13.01 11.63 14.86
N LEU A 319 -14.33 11.39 14.86
CA LEU A 319 -15.06 10.89 13.68
C LEU A 319 -15.06 11.90 12.54
N LEU A 320 -15.25 13.19 12.84
CA LEU A 320 -15.18 14.26 11.84
C LEU A 320 -13.78 14.35 11.22
N LEU A 321 -12.72 14.32 12.04
CA LEU A 321 -11.34 14.37 11.55
C LEU A 321 -11.04 13.19 10.61
N ALA A 322 -11.56 12.00 10.90
CA ALA A 322 -11.41 10.83 10.04
C ALA A 322 -12.15 10.97 8.70
N ILE A 323 -13.35 11.56 8.70
CA ILE A 323 -14.23 11.63 7.51
C ILE A 323 -13.93 12.87 6.65
N GLU A 324 -13.77 14.02 7.28
CA GLU A 324 -13.59 15.33 6.62
C GLU A 324 -12.13 15.76 6.52
N GLY A 325 -11.22 15.10 7.26
CA GLY A 325 -9.83 15.52 7.36
C GLY A 325 -9.67 16.77 8.23
N GLY A 326 -8.43 17.25 8.35
CA GLY A 326 -8.11 18.45 9.12
C GLY A 326 -6.72 18.42 9.75
N GLU A 327 -6.47 19.36 10.65
CA GLU A 327 -5.21 19.45 11.40
C GLU A 327 -5.35 18.73 12.75
N TYR A 328 -4.44 17.81 13.03
CA TYR A 328 -4.33 17.11 14.30
C TYR A 328 -3.14 17.63 15.10
N GLU A 329 -3.36 17.99 16.35
CA GLU A 329 -2.31 18.47 17.25
C GLU A 329 -1.68 17.27 17.99
N VAL A 330 -0.44 16.95 17.62
CA VAL A 330 0.34 15.87 18.25
C VAL A 330 0.99 16.39 19.55
N SER A 331 1.46 17.64 19.52
CA SER A 331 1.99 18.36 20.67
C SER A 331 1.78 19.87 20.51
N ASP A 332 2.06 20.65 21.55
CA ASP A 332 1.96 22.13 21.53
C ASP A 332 2.69 22.79 20.33
N THR A 333 3.66 22.10 19.74
CA THR A 333 4.49 22.59 18.63
C THR A 333 4.33 21.82 17.33
N GLU A 334 3.64 20.68 17.35
CA GLU A 334 3.58 19.75 16.22
C GLU A 334 2.14 19.52 15.81
N ARG A 335 1.87 19.81 14.54
CA ARG A 335 0.59 19.57 13.89
C ARG A 335 0.81 18.77 12.63
N VAL A 336 -0.07 17.81 12.40
CA VAL A 336 -0.06 16.97 11.21
C VAL A 336 -1.41 17.09 10.50
N THR A 337 -1.36 17.13 9.18
CA THR A 337 -2.56 17.12 8.35
C THR A 337 -3.05 15.68 8.21
N VAL A 338 -4.32 15.46 8.55
CA VAL A 338 -5.04 14.22 8.35
C VAL A 338 -5.88 14.37 7.10
N GLU A 339 -5.62 13.52 6.10
CA GLU A 339 -6.41 13.47 4.87
C GLU A 339 -7.77 12.81 5.12
N PRO A 340 -8.86 13.25 4.46
CA PRO A 340 -10.18 12.66 4.62
C PRO A 340 -10.22 11.21 4.12
N MET A 341 -10.89 10.35 4.86
CA MET A 341 -11.15 8.97 4.43
C MET A 341 -12.38 8.92 3.51
N PRO A 342 -12.25 8.37 2.28
CA PRO A 342 -13.41 8.17 1.42
C PRO A 342 -14.41 7.19 2.04
N LEU A 343 -15.68 7.32 1.67
CA LEU A 343 -16.70 6.35 2.06
C LEU A 343 -16.43 5.01 1.37
N ASP A 344 -16.05 4.01 2.16
CA ASP A 344 -15.79 2.64 1.76
C ASP A 344 -16.26 1.67 2.86
N ALA A 345 -16.06 0.37 2.68
CA ALA A 345 -16.45 -0.64 3.67
C ALA A 345 -15.73 -0.50 5.03
N ARG A 346 -14.56 0.15 5.08
CA ARG A 346 -13.77 0.36 6.31
C ARG A 346 -14.25 1.60 7.07
N SER A 347 -14.70 2.64 6.36
CA SER A 347 -15.14 3.91 6.93
C SER A 347 -16.65 4.01 7.15
N LEU A 348 -17.46 3.12 6.55
CA LEU A 348 -18.93 3.09 6.69
C LEU A 348 -19.40 3.17 8.16
N GLU A 349 -18.70 2.50 9.07
CA GLU A 349 -18.96 2.55 10.52
C GLU A 349 -18.86 3.96 11.10
N TYR A 350 -17.94 4.78 10.60
CA TYR A 350 -17.72 6.13 11.09
C TYR A 350 -18.89 7.04 10.70
N TYR A 351 -19.42 6.88 9.49
CA TYR A 351 -20.53 7.68 8.99
C TYR A 351 -21.82 7.46 9.79
N TYR A 352 -22.26 6.21 9.96
CA TYR A 352 -23.49 5.97 10.73
C TYR A 352 -23.29 6.24 12.22
N THR A 353 -22.10 6.02 12.79
CA THR A 353 -21.82 6.35 14.20
C THR A 353 -21.87 7.87 14.42
N LEU A 354 -21.26 8.65 13.54
CA LEU A 354 -21.30 10.12 13.60
C LEU A 354 -22.72 10.65 13.39
N GLY A 355 -23.42 10.13 12.39
CA GLY A 355 -24.80 10.50 12.10
C GLY A 355 -25.75 10.22 13.27
N ASN A 356 -25.64 9.03 13.88
CA ASN A 356 -26.40 8.67 15.07
C ASN A 356 -26.11 9.62 16.24
N LEU A 357 -24.83 9.96 16.43
CA LEU A 357 -24.40 10.89 17.48
C LEU A 357 -24.97 12.30 17.26
N MET A 358 -24.90 12.82 16.04
CA MET A 358 -25.46 14.13 15.68
C MET A 358 -26.98 14.17 15.89
N ALA A 359 -27.69 13.12 15.46
CA ALA A 359 -29.14 13.04 15.63
C ALA A 359 -29.54 13.02 17.12
N PHE A 360 -28.77 12.31 17.96
CA PHE A 360 -28.97 12.30 19.41
C PHE A 360 -28.89 13.71 20.02
N TYR A 361 -27.97 14.56 19.54
CA TYR A 361 -27.85 15.98 19.94
C TYR A 361 -28.79 16.93 19.19
N ARG A 362 -29.69 16.40 18.34
CA ARG A 362 -30.65 17.17 17.52
C ARG A 362 -29.99 18.09 16.50
N GLU A 363 -28.79 17.71 16.07
CA GLU A 363 -28.11 18.32 14.93
C GLU A 363 -28.72 17.73 13.64
N CYS A 364 -29.84 18.32 13.23
CA CYS A 364 -30.71 17.86 12.16
C CYS A 364 -30.76 18.80 10.95
N GLY A 365 -29.78 19.69 10.81
CA GLY A 365 -29.56 20.53 9.65
C GLY A 365 -29.09 19.74 8.41
N PRO A 366 -29.04 20.40 7.24
CA PRO A 366 -28.76 19.73 5.97
C PRO A 366 -27.35 19.14 5.85
N ASN A 367 -26.37 19.64 6.62
CA ASN A 367 -24.98 19.16 6.66
C ASN A 367 -24.64 18.42 7.97
N GLU A 368 -25.66 18.02 8.73
CA GLU A 368 -25.50 17.37 10.04
C GLU A 368 -25.91 15.89 9.94
N ALA A 369 -26.68 15.34 10.89
CA ALA A 369 -27.02 13.92 10.91
C ALA A 369 -27.58 13.38 9.58
N PRO A 370 -28.53 14.06 8.89
CA PRO A 370 -29.09 13.57 7.64
C PRO A 370 -28.04 13.39 6.53
N TYR A 371 -27.00 14.22 6.50
CA TYR A 371 -25.95 14.15 5.48
C TYR A 371 -25.16 12.85 5.59
N TYR A 372 -24.64 12.54 6.78
CA TYR A 372 -23.82 11.34 7.00
C TYR A 372 -24.64 10.06 6.88
N LEU A 373 -25.84 10.04 7.45
CA LEU A 373 -26.73 8.86 7.43
C LEU A 373 -27.20 8.56 6.01
N SER A 374 -27.57 9.57 5.22
CA SER A 374 -28.02 9.35 3.84
C SER A 374 -26.90 8.81 2.94
N ARG A 375 -25.66 9.24 3.15
CA ARG A 375 -24.50 8.69 2.42
C ARG A 375 -24.21 7.25 2.82
N ALA A 376 -24.25 6.95 4.12
CA ALA A 376 -24.11 5.57 4.60
C ALA A 376 -25.19 4.65 4.00
N LEU A 377 -26.47 5.06 4.03
CA LEU A 377 -27.58 4.31 3.46
C LEU A 377 -27.44 4.13 1.95
N SER A 378 -27.01 5.17 1.23
CA SER A 378 -26.82 5.09 -0.22
C SER A 378 -25.69 4.12 -0.60
N PHE A 379 -24.66 4.00 0.23
CA PHE A 379 -23.54 3.09 0.02
C PHE A 379 -23.91 1.64 0.33
N ALA A 380 -24.65 1.40 1.42
CA ALA A 380 -25.04 0.07 1.87
C ALA A 380 -26.55 0.00 2.18
N PRO A 381 -27.42 -0.01 1.14
CA PRO A 381 -28.87 0.02 1.32
C PRO A 381 -29.44 -1.26 1.93
N ASP A 382 -28.72 -2.38 1.80
CA ASP A 382 -29.14 -3.69 2.29
C ASP A 382 -28.53 -4.06 3.67
N ASP A 383 -27.66 -3.21 4.23
CA ASP A 383 -27.07 -3.44 5.55
C ASP A 383 -28.07 -3.07 6.65
N ALA A 384 -28.55 -4.06 7.39
CA ALA A 384 -29.55 -3.88 8.45
C ALA A 384 -29.11 -2.88 9.54
N THR A 385 -27.81 -2.79 9.85
CA THR A 385 -27.28 -1.84 10.83
C THR A 385 -27.37 -0.42 10.30
N VAL A 386 -27.05 -0.22 9.02
CA VAL A 386 -27.12 1.08 8.35
C VAL A 386 -28.56 1.53 8.21
N VAL A 387 -29.45 0.65 7.74
CA VAL A 387 -30.89 0.93 7.62
C VAL A 387 -31.48 1.30 8.97
N GLY A 388 -31.23 0.49 10.01
CA GLY A 388 -31.71 0.77 11.36
C GLY A 388 -31.19 2.10 11.90
N SER A 389 -29.88 2.37 11.75
CA SER A 389 -29.27 3.64 12.15
C SER A 389 -29.92 4.84 11.46
N TYR A 390 -30.17 4.74 10.14
CA TYR A 390 -30.83 5.78 9.38
C TYR A 390 -32.26 6.02 9.86
N GLU A 391 -33.08 4.97 9.94
CA GLU A 391 -34.50 5.08 10.27
C GLU A 391 -34.74 5.67 11.67
N GLU A 392 -34.01 5.18 12.67
CA GLU A 392 -34.13 5.64 14.06
C GLU A 392 -33.67 7.10 14.20
N SER A 393 -32.50 7.43 13.68
CA SER A 393 -31.93 8.78 13.77
C SER A 393 -32.75 9.80 12.98
N MET A 394 -33.28 9.44 11.81
CA MET A 394 -34.15 10.32 11.03
C MET A 394 -35.53 10.48 11.66
N ALA A 395 -36.02 9.52 12.46
CA ALA A 395 -37.22 9.73 13.28
C ALA A 395 -36.98 10.82 14.33
N ILE A 396 -35.86 10.76 15.06
CA ILE A 396 -35.46 11.80 16.04
C ILE A 396 -35.44 13.19 15.38
N CYS A 397 -34.82 13.29 14.20
CA CYS A 397 -34.75 14.55 13.49
C CYS A 397 -36.10 15.06 12.98
N ARG A 398 -36.98 14.18 12.48
CA ARG A 398 -38.35 14.58 12.08
C ARG A 398 -39.15 15.11 13.26
N ASP A 399 -39.09 14.44 14.41
CA ASP A 399 -39.81 14.87 15.61
C ASP A 399 -39.30 16.21 16.13
N PHE A 400 -37.99 16.44 16.12
CA PHE A 400 -37.39 17.71 16.51
C PHE A 400 -37.80 18.86 15.57
N LEU A 401 -37.71 18.65 14.25
CA LEU A 401 -38.08 19.66 13.26
C LEU A 401 -39.58 19.96 13.27
N ALA A 402 -40.43 18.95 13.47
CA ALA A 402 -41.87 19.12 13.62
C ALA A 402 -42.22 19.91 14.90
N GLY A 403 -41.54 19.63 16.01
CA GLY A 403 -41.68 20.39 17.26
C GLY A 403 -41.20 21.84 17.16
N ALA A 404 -40.15 22.09 16.37
CA ALA A 404 -39.66 23.45 16.09
C ALA A 404 -40.60 24.25 15.17
N ALA A 405 -41.47 23.58 14.41
CA ALA A 405 -42.42 24.18 13.47
C ALA A 405 -43.82 24.49 14.06
N GLY A 406 -44.03 24.30 15.37
CA GLY A 406 -45.32 24.57 16.04
C GLY A 406 -45.61 26.05 16.32
N PRO A 407 -46.91 26.42 16.41
CA PRO A 407 -47.56 27.37 15.50
C PRO A 407 -46.95 28.78 15.56
N SER A 408 -46.79 29.41 14.40
CA SER A 408 -46.62 30.86 14.30
C SER A 408 -47.68 31.54 15.14
N GLY A 409 -47.26 32.26 16.19
CA GLY A 409 -48.16 33.01 17.05
C GLY A 409 -48.92 34.05 16.23
N GLU A 410 -50.13 33.71 15.80
CA GLU A 410 -51.13 34.71 15.46
C GLU A 410 -51.48 35.43 16.75
N THR A 411 -50.93 36.62 16.91
CA THR A 411 -51.34 37.59 17.93
C THR A 411 -52.86 37.75 17.83
N PRO A 412 -53.64 37.46 18.88
CA PRO A 412 -55.07 37.64 18.81
C PRO A 412 -55.38 39.12 18.63
N ALA A 413 -56.12 39.45 17.57
CA ALA A 413 -56.60 40.80 17.33
C ALA A 413 -57.45 41.26 18.54
N PRO A 414 -57.28 42.52 19.00
CA PRO A 414 -58.00 43.00 20.17
C PRO A 414 -59.50 43.02 19.86
N THR A 415 -60.26 42.32 20.70
CA THR A 415 -61.72 42.34 20.68
C THR A 415 -62.20 43.72 21.10
N ALA A 416 -62.83 44.44 20.18
CA ALA A 416 -63.57 45.65 20.50
C ALA A 416 -64.80 45.25 21.34
N GLN A 417 -64.85 45.72 22.58
CA GLN A 417 -66.05 45.65 23.42
C GLN A 417 -67.01 46.80 23.06
N PRO A 418 -68.33 46.58 23.19
CA PRO A 418 -69.38 47.46 22.65
C PRO A 418 -69.57 48.79 23.39
#